data_AF-A0A661CGT1-F1
#
_entry.id   AF-A0A661CGT1-F1
#
_cell.length_a   1.000
_cell.length_b   1.000
_cell.length_c   1.000
_cell.angle_alpha   90.00
_cell.angle_beta   90.00
_cell.angle_gamma   90.00
#
_symmetry.space_group_name_H-M   'P 1'
#
loop_
_entity.id
_entity.type
_entity.pdbx_description
1 polymer ?
#
loop_
_entity_poly.entity_id
_entity_poly.type
_entity_poly.pdbx_seq_one_letter_code
_entity_poly.pdbx_strand_id
1 'polypeptide(L)'
;MKPLKITVPVILFSISATVPAQEVLPQPDSPYKGDIGLTYDQSEPPQYETDSGDILNYPPLPQANAYLKEGEKRKPNVLIILLDDVGFSDSGTFGGPSNTPKLDELADNGLRYNRFHTTAMCAPTRAALLTGRNHHSAATGIITDYGTGYPGYTGLMPQSMATIGELLKGNGYSTAWFGKNHNVPANQKSVAGPFDRWPVGMGFEYFYGFVGGLTDQWYPTLYENTRPVEPPKTPEQGYHLTTDMADKAITWIKYQQSIA
;
A
#
# COMPACT_ATOMS: atom_id res chain seq x y z
N MET A 1 55.74 -20.75 -30.50
CA MET A 1 55.08 -19.58 -29.91
C MET A 1 54.15 -20.06 -28.80
N LYS A 2 54.39 -19.70 -27.53
CA LYS A 2 53.50 -20.01 -26.41
C LYS A 2 52.47 -18.87 -26.26
N PRO A 3 51.18 -19.15 -25.98
CA PRO A 3 50.17 -18.10 -25.90
C PRO A 3 50.32 -17.31 -24.61
N LEU A 4 50.20 -15.98 -24.73
CA LEU A 4 50.21 -15.02 -23.64
C LEU A 4 48.85 -15.06 -22.94
N LYS A 5 48.80 -15.44 -21.66
CA LYS A 5 47.59 -15.30 -20.83
C LYS A 5 47.60 -13.91 -20.20
N ILE A 6 46.66 -13.07 -20.59
CA ILE A 6 46.38 -11.79 -19.93
C ILE A 6 45.25 -12.02 -18.94
N THR A 7 45.55 -11.84 -17.66
CA THR A 7 44.56 -11.89 -16.58
C THR A 7 44.17 -10.45 -16.25
N VAL A 8 42.91 -10.09 -16.48
CA VAL A 8 42.34 -8.79 -16.05
C VAL A 8 41.61 -9.00 -14.73
N PRO A 9 41.97 -8.30 -13.64
CA PRO A 9 41.21 -8.37 -12.41
C PRO A 9 39.94 -7.52 -12.55
N VAL A 10 38.78 -8.15 -12.42
CA VAL A 10 37.51 -7.44 -12.26
C VAL A 10 37.38 -7.13 -10.77
N ILE A 11 37.53 -5.86 -10.40
CA ILE A 11 37.25 -5.39 -9.04
C ILE A 11 35.78 -4.98 -9.01
N LEU A 12 34.94 -5.82 -8.41
CA LEU A 12 33.55 -5.49 -8.09
C LEU A 12 33.53 -4.68 -6.79
N PHE A 13 33.20 -3.39 -6.87
CA PHE A 13 32.82 -2.62 -5.68
C PHE A 13 31.35 -2.91 -5.35
N SER A 14 31.10 -3.74 -4.35
CA SER A 14 29.78 -3.84 -3.72
C SER A 14 29.68 -2.78 -2.63
N ILE A 15 28.95 -1.69 -2.89
CA ILE A 15 28.51 -0.79 -1.83
C ILE A 15 27.30 -1.46 -1.18
N SER A 16 27.52 -2.23 -0.11
CA SER A 16 26.44 -2.65 0.79
C SER A 16 26.12 -1.49 1.72
N ALA A 17 25.12 -0.69 1.37
CA ALA A 17 24.45 0.14 2.36
C ALA A 17 23.55 -0.79 3.19
N THR A 18 23.96 -1.12 4.41
CA THR A 18 23.07 -1.71 5.41
C THR A 18 22.12 -0.62 5.88
N VAL A 19 20.91 -0.60 5.33
CA VAL A 19 19.80 0.16 5.92
C VAL A 19 19.26 -0.72 7.06
N PRO A 20 19.42 -0.36 8.34
CA PRO A 20 18.75 -1.08 9.41
C PRO A 20 17.24 -1.17 9.14
N ALA A 21 16.72 -2.41 9.17
CA ALA A 21 15.29 -2.63 9.03
C ALA A 21 14.62 -2.27 10.37
N GLN A 22 13.50 -1.55 10.30
CA GLN A 22 12.68 -1.27 11.48
C GLN A 22 12.12 -2.59 12.05
N GLU A 23 12.46 -2.89 13.30
CA GLU A 23 12.08 -4.16 13.94
C GLU A 23 10.70 -4.13 14.61
N VAL A 24 10.18 -2.94 14.94
CA VAL A 24 8.91 -2.75 15.66
C VAL A 24 8.06 -1.68 14.96
N LEU A 25 6.78 -1.98 14.73
CA LEU A 25 5.78 -1.05 14.18
C LEU A 25 4.63 -0.81 15.17
N PRO A 26 4.13 0.43 15.31
CA PRO A 26 4.71 1.67 14.76
C PRO A 26 6.08 2.00 15.39
N GLN A 27 6.82 2.95 14.81
CA GLN A 27 8.02 3.51 15.47
C GLN A 27 7.59 4.02 16.86
N PRO A 28 8.27 3.63 17.95
CA PRO A 28 8.03 4.24 19.25
C PRO A 28 8.33 5.74 19.20
N ASP A 29 7.55 6.55 19.92
CA ASP A 29 7.81 7.99 20.02
C ASP A 29 9.22 8.24 20.55
N SER A 30 9.95 9.16 19.91
CA SER A 30 11.23 9.62 20.43
C SER A 30 10.99 10.35 21.76
N PRO A 31 11.67 9.97 22.87
CA PRO A 31 11.52 10.68 24.12
C PRO A 31 12.00 12.12 23.95
N TYR A 32 11.29 13.06 24.56
CA TYR A 32 11.74 14.45 24.63
C TYR A 32 13.08 14.51 25.39
N LYS A 33 14.11 15.07 24.74
CA LYS A 33 15.47 15.17 25.27
C LYS A 33 15.86 16.59 25.72
N GLY A 34 14.98 17.58 25.52
CA GLY A 34 15.27 18.96 25.88
C GLY A 34 14.94 19.28 27.33
N ASP A 35 15.20 20.52 27.71
CA ASP A 35 14.83 21.05 29.02
C ASP A 35 13.46 21.73 29.00
N ILE A 36 12.66 21.54 30.07
CA ILE A 36 11.38 22.24 30.26
C ILE A 36 11.57 23.32 31.32
N GLY A 37 11.51 24.58 30.89
CA GLY A 37 11.61 25.74 31.78
C GLY A 37 10.28 26.10 32.46
N LEU A 38 10.28 27.17 33.27
CA LEU A 38 9.07 27.65 33.95
C LEU A 38 8.10 28.37 33.00
N THR A 39 8.57 28.76 31.80
CA THR A 39 7.78 29.42 30.76
C THR A 39 8.08 28.80 29.40
N TYR A 40 7.20 29.04 28.41
CA TYR A 40 7.41 28.56 27.03
C TYR A 40 8.75 29.04 26.47
N ASP A 41 9.07 30.32 26.67
CA ASP A 41 10.32 30.93 26.19
C ASP A 41 11.59 30.37 26.87
N GLN A 42 11.42 29.64 27.98
CA GLN A 42 12.49 28.97 28.73
C GLN A 42 12.56 27.47 28.47
N SER A 43 11.68 26.93 27.62
CA SER A 43 11.67 25.52 27.27
C SER A 43 12.29 25.30 25.90
N GLU A 44 12.99 24.20 25.73
CA GLU A 44 13.51 23.81 24.41
C GLU A 44 12.37 23.26 23.53
N PRO A 45 12.41 23.47 22.20
CA PRO A 45 11.41 22.91 21.32
C PRO A 45 11.54 21.37 21.29
N PRO A 46 10.43 20.63 21.13
CA PRO A 46 10.49 19.20 20.92
C PRO A 46 11.34 18.87 19.68
N GLN A 47 12.14 17.81 19.77
CA GLN A 47 12.99 17.33 18.70
C GLN A 47 12.53 15.95 18.24
N TYR A 48 12.72 15.62 16.96
CA TYR A 48 12.46 14.30 16.39
C TYR A 48 13.66 13.82 15.57
N GLU A 49 13.87 12.50 15.55
CA GLU A 49 14.86 11.86 14.71
C GLU A 49 14.22 11.50 13.35
N THR A 50 14.88 11.87 12.26
CA THR A 50 14.46 11.52 10.90
C THR A 50 14.90 10.11 10.54
N ASP A 51 14.34 9.55 9.45
CA ASP A 51 14.77 8.25 8.89
C ASP A 51 16.28 8.22 8.53
N SER A 52 16.92 9.39 8.39
CA SER A 52 18.35 9.53 8.10
C SER A 52 19.24 9.60 9.35
N GLY A 53 18.64 9.56 10.55
CA GLY A 53 19.33 9.68 11.84
C GLY A 53 19.58 11.12 12.29
N ASP A 54 19.10 12.10 11.52
CA ASP A 54 19.23 13.52 11.90
C ASP A 54 18.20 13.93 12.94
N ILE A 55 18.62 14.77 13.90
CA ILE A 55 17.73 15.35 14.91
C ILE A 55 17.26 16.74 14.43
N LEU A 56 15.94 16.94 14.37
CA LEU A 56 15.30 18.18 13.93
C LEU A 56 14.34 18.72 14.99
N ASN A 57 14.21 20.05 15.08
CA ASN A 57 13.15 20.66 15.88
C ASN A 57 11.80 20.40 15.21
N TYR A 58 10.77 20.12 16.01
CA TYR A 58 9.41 19.99 15.54
C TYR A 58 8.99 21.29 14.86
N PRO A 59 8.54 21.25 13.60
CA PRO A 59 8.11 22.46 12.93
C PRO A 59 6.87 23.04 13.64
N PRO A 60 6.69 24.37 13.62
CA PRO A 60 5.40 24.94 13.98
C PRO A 60 4.31 24.35 13.05
N LEU A 61 3.18 23.99 13.66
CA LEU A 61 1.96 23.38 13.09
C LEU A 61 1.68 23.62 11.58
N PRO A 62 1.01 22.67 10.92
CA PRO A 62 1.54 21.92 9.79
C PRO A 62 1.70 22.77 8.53
N GLN A 63 2.92 22.81 7.99
CA GLN A 63 3.11 23.02 6.55
C GLN A 63 3.40 21.64 5.95
N ALA A 64 2.74 21.28 4.86
CA ALA A 64 2.88 19.96 4.22
C ALA A 64 4.33 19.61 3.83
N ASN A 65 5.21 20.62 3.76
CA ASN A 65 6.64 20.50 3.49
C ASN A 65 7.53 20.91 4.68
N ALA A 66 6.97 21.20 5.87
CA ALA A 66 7.73 21.67 7.03
C ALA A 66 8.75 20.65 7.56
N TYR A 67 8.61 19.39 7.15
CA TYR A 67 9.44 18.27 7.58
C TYR A 67 10.58 17.97 6.59
N LEU A 68 10.64 18.63 5.43
CA LEU A 68 11.74 18.46 4.49
C LEU A 68 12.78 19.54 4.76
N LYS A 69 14.03 19.14 4.98
CA LYS A 69 15.15 20.09 5.03
C LYS A 69 15.30 20.80 3.69
N GLU A 70 15.89 21.98 3.72
CA GLU A 70 16.31 22.67 2.50
C GLU A 70 17.27 21.77 1.70
N GLY A 71 16.88 21.42 0.47
CA GLY A 71 17.61 20.49 -0.40
C GLY A 71 17.15 19.03 -0.35
N GLU A 72 16.28 18.63 0.59
CA GLU A 72 15.67 17.31 0.58
C GLU A 72 14.56 17.21 -0.47
N LYS A 73 14.56 16.10 -1.22
CA LYS A 73 13.50 15.82 -2.19
C LYS A 73 12.33 15.16 -1.50
N ARG A 74 11.12 15.63 -1.81
CA ARG A 74 9.87 14.99 -1.39
C ARG A 74 9.89 13.51 -1.80
N LYS A 75 9.53 12.63 -0.85
CA LYS A 75 9.32 11.20 -1.12
C LYS A 75 8.29 11.04 -2.27
N PRO A 76 8.48 10.10 -3.20
CA PRO A 76 7.59 9.94 -4.35
C PRO A 76 6.21 9.42 -3.91
N ASN A 77 5.15 9.79 -4.63
CA ASN A 77 3.86 9.13 -4.45
C ASN A 77 3.91 7.71 -5.04
N VAL A 78 3.23 6.75 -4.40
CA VAL A 78 3.11 5.38 -4.88
C VAL A 78 1.65 5.09 -5.21
N LEU A 79 1.37 4.69 -6.46
CA LEU A 79 0.05 4.26 -6.91
C LEU A 79 0.12 2.83 -7.43
N ILE A 80 -0.68 1.94 -6.85
CA ILE A 80 -0.80 0.55 -7.29
C ILE A 80 -2.19 0.36 -7.88
N ILE A 81 -2.27 0.01 -9.16
CA ILE A 81 -3.50 -0.38 -9.84
C ILE A 81 -3.46 -1.89 -10.04
N LEU A 82 -4.32 -2.61 -9.32
CA LEU A 82 -4.43 -4.07 -9.41
C LEU A 82 -5.75 -4.45 -10.08
N LEU A 83 -5.65 -4.93 -11.32
CA LEU A 83 -6.78 -5.47 -12.07
C LEU A 83 -7.06 -6.92 -11.64
N ASP A 84 -8.33 -7.32 -11.67
CA ASP A 84 -8.80 -8.63 -11.19
C ASP A 84 -9.16 -9.50 -12.40
N ASP A 85 -8.61 -10.71 -12.46
CA ASP A 85 -8.81 -11.71 -13.51
C ASP A 85 -8.56 -11.26 -14.96
N VAL A 86 -7.62 -10.32 -15.16
CA VAL A 86 -7.18 -9.90 -16.50
C VAL A 86 -6.14 -10.87 -17.06
N GLY A 87 -6.41 -11.41 -18.24
CA GLY A 87 -5.51 -12.29 -18.97
C GLY A 87 -4.28 -11.55 -19.52
N PHE A 88 -3.15 -12.26 -19.61
CA PHE A 88 -1.89 -11.71 -20.12
C PHE A 88 -2.04 -11.06 -21.50
N SER A 89 -2.85 -11.67 -22.38
CA SER A 89 -3.08 -11.22 -23.75
C SER A 89 -4.42 -10.49 -23.93
N ASP A 90 -4.98 -9.88 -22.89
CA ASP A 90 -6.25 -9.14 -23.02
C ASP A 90 -6.03 -7.70 -23.48
N SER A 91 -4.99 -7.04 -22.98
CA SER A 91 -4.67 -5.62 -23.25
C SER A 91 -3.88 -5.41 -24.55
N GLY A 92 -4.06 -4.26 -25.20
CA GLY A 92 -3.33 -3.87 -26.41
C GLY A 92 -1.81 -3.86 -26.21
N THR A 93 -1.34 -3.41 -25.04
CA THR A 93 0.08 -3.39 -24.64
C THR A 93 0.79 -4.74 -24.81
N PHE A 94 0.08 -5.85 -24.63
CA PHE A 94 0.60 -7.22 -24.75
C PHE A 94 0.05 -7.96 -25.99
N GLY A 95 -0.46 -7.22 -26.98
CA GLY A 95 -0.96 -7.76 -28.26
C GLY A 95 -2.40 -8.28 -28.21
N GLY A 96 -3.15 -7.95 -27.16
CA GLY A 96 -4.54 -8.35 -26.97
C GLY A 96 -5.56 -7.56 -27.76
N PRO A 97 -6.81 -8.05 -27.83
CA PRO A 97 -7.87 -7.42 -28.62
C PRO A 97 -8.55 -6.23 -27.92
N SER A 98 -8.35 -6.03 -26.62
CA SER A 98 -9.01 -4.95 -25.88
C SER A 98 -8.36 -3.60 -26.17
N ASN A 99 -9.20 -2.60 -26.45
CA ASN A 99 -8.73 -1.23 -26.67
C ASN A 99 -8.39 -0.54 -25.32
N THR A 100 -7.10 -0.46 -24.98
CA THR A 100 -6.61 0.03 -23.68
C THR A 100 -5.66 1.23 -23.79
N PRO A 101 -6.04 2.33 -24.48
CA PRO A 101 -5.10 3.37 -24.89
C PRO A 101 -4.40 4.07 -23.72
N LYS A 102 -5.04 4.16 -22.55
CA LYS A 102 -4.44 4.74 -21.35
C LYS A 102 -3.44 3.83 -20.65
N LEU A 103 -3.62 2.51 -20.73
CA LEU A 103 -2.60 1.56 -20.26
C LEU A 103 -1.43 1.54 -21.24
N ASP A 104 -1.70 1.62 -22.55
CA ASP A 104 -0.68 1.66 -23.59
C ASP A 104 0.20 2.92 -23.44
N GLU A 105 -0.41 4.09 -23.19
CA GLU A 105 0.31 5.34 -22.91
C GLU A 105 1.23 5.22 -21.68
N LEU A 106 0.77 4.58 -20.60
CA LEU A 106 1.60 4.33 -19.41
C LEU A 106 2.76 3.37 -19.72
N ALA A 107 2.51 2.34 -20.51
CA ALA A 107 3.50 1.34 -20.87
C ALA A 107 4.58 1.88 -21.81
N ASP A 108 4.23 2.79 -22.71
CA ASP A 108 5.14 3.46 -23.64
C ASP A 108 6.07 4.47 -22.93
N ASN A 109 5.60 5.06 -21.84
CA ASN A 109 6.38 5.98 -21.00
C ASN A 109 7.05 5.28 -19.78
N GLY A 110 6.98 3.95 -19.72
CA GLY A 110 7.37 3.19 -18.54
C GLY A 110 8.12 1.89 -18.85
N LEU A 111 8.09 0.98 -17.89
CA LEU A 111 8.66 -0.36 -18.02
C LEU A 111 7.55 -1.41 -18.16
N ARG A 112 7.82 -2.40 -19.00
CA ARG A 112 6.96 -3.57 -19.21
C ARG A 112 7.69 -4.83 -18.77
N TYR A 113 6.97 -5.72 -18.10
CA TYR A 113 7.51 -6.99 -17.62
C TYR A 113 6.78 -8.16 -18.28
N ASN A 114 7.50 -9.02 -18.98
CA ASN A 114 6.97 -10.27 -19.53
C ASN A 114 7.28 -11.50 -18.66
N ARG A 115 7.88 -11.27 -17.48
CA ARG A 115 8.21 -12.28 -16.46
C ARG A 115 7.81 -11.77 -15.07
N PHE A 116 6.59 -11.25 -14.96
CA PHE A 116 5.95 -10.88 -13.71
C PHE A 116 4.99 -11.98 -13.29
N HIS A 117 5.05 -12.41 -12.03
CA HIS A 117 4.26 -13.53 -11.54
C HIS A 117 3.45 -13.11 -10.33
N THR A 118 2.16 -13.44 -10.37
CA THR A 118 1.27 -13.44 -9.21
C THR A 118 1.11 -14.87 -8.71
N THR A 119 0.31 -15.07 -7.68
CA THR A 119 -0.18 -16.41 -7.34
C THR A 119 -1.33 -16.79 -8.28
N ALA A 120 -1.84 -18.02 -8.16
CA ALA A 120 -2.96 -18.51 -8.99
C ALA A 120 -4.34 -17.96 -8.61
N MET A 121 -4.48 -17.21 -7.50
CA MET A 121 -5.77 -16.70 -7.03
C MET A 121 -5.66 -15.27 -6.49
N CYS A 122 -6.80 -14.58 -6.43
CA CYS A 122 -6.90 -13.19 -5.99
C CYS A 122 -6.42 -12.96 -4.55
N ALA A 123 -7.06 -13.58 -3.54
CA ALA A 123 -6.67 -13.35 -2.13
C ALA A 123 -5.21 -13.73 -1.81
N PRO A 124 -4.65 -14.87 -2.28
CA PRO A 124 -3.25 -15.18 -2.05
C PRO A 124 -2.29 -14.17 -2.72
N THR A 125 -2.62 -13.68 -3.92
CA THR A 125 -1.84 -12.61 -4.58
C THR A 125 -1.88 -11.32 -3.78
N ARG A 126 -3.05 -10.93 -3.28
CA ARG A 126 -3.21 -9.72 -2.45
C ARG A 126 -2.49 -9.85 -1.11
N ALA A 127 -2.51 -11.03 -0.48
CA ALA A 127 -1.74 -11.29 0.73
C ALA A 127 -0.23 -11.17 0.48
N ALA A 128 0.27 -11.71 -0.62
CA ALA A 128 1.67 -11.58 -1.01
C ALA A 128 2.06 -10.13 -1.32
N LEU A 129 1.19 -9.38 -2.02
CA LEU A 129 1.38 -7.96 -2.30
C LEU A 129 1.41 -7.12 -1.01
N LEU A 130 0.48 -7.37 -0.09
CA LEU A 130 0.39 -6.63 1.17
C LEU A 130 1.59 -6.88 2.06
N THR A 131 2.08 -8.12 2.16
CA THR A 131 3.09 -8.49 3.16
C THR A 131 4.51 -8.60 2.59
N GLY A 132 4.66 -8.67 1.27
CA GLY A 132 5.93 -9.05 0.64
C GLY A 132 6.37 -10.49 0.95
N ARG A 133 5.47 -11.33 1.48
CA ARG A 133 5.76 -12.72 1.89
C ARG A 133 5.08 -13.73 0.97
N ASN A 134 5.55 -14.98 1.04
CA ASN A 134 4.83 -16.09 0.46
C ASN A 134 3.42 -16.19 1.07
N HIS A 135 2.40 -16.36 0.23
CA HIS A 135 1.01 -16.34 0.65
C HIS A 135 0.63 -17.48 1.61
N HIS A 136 1.32 -18.63 1.59
CA HIS A 136 1.16 -19.66 2.62
C HIS A 136 1.72 -19.19 3.96
N SER A 137 2.84 -18.47 4.01
CA SER A 137 3.34 -17.88 5.25
C SER A 137 2.37 -16.83 5.79
N ALA A 138 1.72 -16.06 4.91
CA ALA A 138 0.67 -15.10 5.24
C ALA A 138 -0.71 -15.74 5.54
N ALA A 139 -0.74 -17.05 5.79
CA ALA A 139 -1.94 -17.83 6.11
C ALA A 139 -3.06 -17.78 5.06
N THR A 140 -2.76 -17.37 3.84
CA THR A 140 -3.70 -17.22 2.71
C THR A 140 -3.27 -18.13 1.56
N GLY A 141 -3.17 -19.44 1.83
CA GLY A 141 -2.90 -20.47 0.83
C GLY A 141 -4.02 -20.67 -0.19
N ILE A 142 -5.24 -20.27 0.18
CA ILE A 142 -6.47 -20.28 -0.62
C ILE A 142 -7.24 -18.98 -0.35
N ILE A 143 -8.29 -18.70 -1.12
CA ILE A 143 -9.19 -17.58 -0.85
C ILE A 143 -9.82 -17.69 0.54
N THR A 144 -10.04 -16.56 1.21
CA THR A 144 -10.48 -16.52 2.62
C THR A 144 -11.86 -17.14 2.84
N ASP A 145 -12.66 -17.25 1.78
CA ASP A 145 -13.97 -17.91 1.77
C ASP A 145 -13.87 -19.44 1.97
N TYR A 146 -12.73 -20.04 1.66
CA TYR A 146 -12.42 -21.47 1.86
C TYR A 146 -11.29 -21.68 2.88
N GLY A 147 -11.12 -20.74 3.81
CA GLY A 147 -10.18 -20.89 4.91
C GLY A 147 -10.43 -22.16 5.71
N THR A 148 -9.36 -22.81 6.15
CA THR A 148 -9.38 -24.05 6.95
C THR A 148 -8.75 -23.82 8.33
N GLY A 149 -8.74 -24.83 9.20
CA GLY A 149 -8.01 -24.75 10.48
C GLY A 149 -6.49 -24.96 10.37
N TYR A 150 -5.97 -25.27 9.18
CA TYR A 150 -4.58 -25.70 9.03
C TYR A 150 -3.61 -24.52 8.84
N PRO A 151 -2.39 -24.62 9.39
CA PRO A 151 -1.35 -23.61 9.19
C PRO A 151 -1.15 -23.29 7.71
N GLY A 152 -1.15 -21.99 7.41
CA GLY A 152 -0.97 -21.49 6.05
C GLY A 152 -2.25 -21.35 5.22
N TYR A 153 -3.40 -21.84 5.71
CA TYR A 153 -4.67 -21.87 4.98
C TYR A 153 -5.84 -21.32 5.78
N THR A 154 -5.60 -20.60 6.88
CA THR A 154 -6.67 -20.10 7.75
C THR A 154 -7.44 -18.92 7.19
N GLY A 155 -6.87 -18.20 6.22
CA GLY A 155 -7.37 -16.90 5.77
C GLY A 155 -7.19 -15.79 6.81
N LEU A 156 -6.56 -16.09 7.95
CA LEU A 156 -6.30 -15.16 9.04
C LEU A 156 -4.84 -14.72 8.94
N MET A 157 -4.59 -13.65 8.18
CA MET A 157 -3.27 -13.06 8.11
C MET A 157 -2.76 -12.75 9.53
N PRO A 158 -1.54 -13.19 9.90
CA PRO A 158 -0.99 -12.93 11.24
C PRO A 158 -0.72 -11.45 11.44
N GLN A 159 -1.10 -10.90 12.59
CA GLN A 159 -0.81 -9.51 12.97
C GLN A 159 0.71 -9.24 13.15
N SER A 160 1.52 -10.29 13.26
CA SER A 160 2.99 -10.17 13.23
C SER A 160 3.57 -9.91 11.84
N MET A 161 2.74 -9.95 10.78
CA MET A 161 3.15 -9.63 9.42
C MET A 161 2.68 -8.23 9.07
N ALA A 162 3.61 -7.28 9.18
CA ALA A 162 3.40 -5.92 8.73
C ALA A 162 2.99 -5.90 7.25
N THR A 163 1.96 -5.12 6.96
CA THR A 163 1.50 -4.82 5.62
C THR A 163 2.23 -3.59 5.06
N ILE A 164 2.24 -3.46 3.73
CA ILE A 164 2.77 -2.29 3.04
C ILE A 164 2.03 -1.01 3.48
N GLY A 165 0.74 -1.12 3.82
CA GLY A 165 -0.04 0.00 4.38
C GLY A 165 0.53 0.47 5.71
N GLU A 166 0.76 -0.45 6.66
CA GLU A 166 1.35 -0.12 7.96
C GLU A 166 2.76 0.47 7.83
N LEU A 167 3.58 -0.10 6.95
CA LEU A 167 4.93 0.39 6.67
C LEU A 167 4.90 1.81 6.10
N LEU A 168 4.10 2.05 5.06
CA LEU A 168 4.00 3.37 4.42
C LEU A 168 3.43 4.41 5.40
N LYS A 169 2.36 4.07 6.13
CA LYS A 169 1.77 4.94 7.14
C LYS A 169 2.78 5.31 8.22
N GLY A 170 3.51 4.33 8.76
CA GLY A 170 4.55 4.55 9.76
C GLY A 170 5.72 5.42 9.27
N ASN A 171 5.87 5.56 7.94
CA ASN A 171 6.91 6.39 7.30
C ASN A 171 6.36 7.72 6.73
N GLY A 172 5.19 8.16 7.19
CA GLY A 172 4.62 9.47 6.91
C GLY A 172 3.83 9.58 5.60
N TYR A 173 3.46 8.46 4.97
CA TYR A 173 2.56 8.47 3.82
C TYR A 173 1.10 8.51 4.26
N SER A 174 0.29 9.33 3.58
CA SER A 174 -1.17 9.18 3.61
C SER A 174 -1.58 7.97 2.77
N THR A 175 -2.27 7.01 3.37
CA THR A 175 -2.56 5.72 2.73
C THR A 175 -4.06 5.54 2.46
N ALA A 176 -4.40 5.03 1.28
CA ALA A 176 -5.78 4.72 0.92
C ALA A 176 -5.90 3.49 0.02
N TRP A 177 -7.02 2.78 0.14
CA TRP A 177 -7.37 1.63 -0.69
C TRP A 177 -8.76 1.83 -1.31
N PHE A 178 -8.84 1.75 -2.64
CA PHE A 178 -10.09 1.76 -3.38
C PHE A 178 -10.36 0.39 -4.03
N GLY A 179 -11.52 -0.19 -3.78
CA GLY A 179 -12.01 -1.43 -4.40
C GLY A 179 -11.87 -2.71 -3.59
N LYS A 180 -11.47 -3.79 -4.26
CA LYS A 180 -11.49 -5.15 -3.70
C LYS A 180 -10.37 -5.37 -2.68
N ASN A 181 -10.71 -5.84 -1.49
CA ASN A 181 -9.73 -6.32 -0.51
C ASN A 181 -9.51 -7.85 -0.58
N HIS A 182 -10.54 -8.65 -0.32
CA HIS A 182 -10.50 -10.13 -0.33
C HIS A 182 -9.51 -10.81 0.64
N ASN A 183 -8.99 -10.10 1.64
CA ASN A 183 -8.14 -10.67 2.70
C ASN A 183 -8.79 -10.62 4.09
N VAL A 184 -10.04 -10.13 4.19
CA VAL A 184 -10.86 -10.30 5.40
C VAL A 184 -11.42 -11.73 5.45
N PRO A 185 -11.27 -12.46 6.58
CA PRO A 185 -11.89 -13.77 6.80
C PRO A 185 -13.42 -13.71 6.69
N ALA A 186 -14.06 -14.76 6.17
CA ALA A 186 -15.51 -14.76 5.91
C ALA A 186 -16.35 -14.40 7.15
N ASN A 187 -15.98 -14.89 8.33
CA ASN A 187 -16.67 -14.61 9.60
C ASN A 187 -16.35 -13.23 10.21
N GLN A 188 -15.52 -12.41 9.57
CA GLN A 188 -15.14 -11.06 10.00
C GLN A 188 -15.59 -9.98 9.01
N LYS A 189 -16.38 -10.33 7.99
CA LYS A 189 -16.93 -9.41 6.98
C LYS A 189 -18.24 -8.75 7.48
N SER A 190 -18.25 -8.22 8.69
CA SER A 190 -19.43 -7.52 9.24
C SER A 190 -19.07 -6.24 9.97
N VAL A 191 -20.07 -5.38 10.16
CA VAL A 191 -19.97 -4.13 10.93
C VAL A 191 -19.76 -4.35 12.43
N ALA A 192 -19.86 -5.59 12.92
CA ALA A 192 -19.51 -5.93 14.30
C ALA A 192 -18.00 -6.03 14.51
N GLY A 193 -17.21 -6.07 13.44
CA GLY A 193 -15.78 -6.31 13.49
C GLY A 193 -15.43 -7.78 13.76
N PRO A 194 -14.18 -8.08 14.14
CA PRO A 194 -13.07 -7.12 14.34
C PRO A 194 -12.63 -6.46 13.02
N PHE A 195 -12.03 -5.27 13.12
CA PHE A 195 -11.55 -4.49 11.97
C PHE A 195 -10.03 -4.53 11.77
N ASP A 196 -9.32 -5.31 12.60
CA ASP A 196 -7.86 -5.46 12.56
C ASP A 196 -7.35 -6.05 11.25
N ARG A 197 -8.18 -6.82 10.54
CA ARG A 197 -7.87 -7.38 9.20
C ARG A 197 -8.60 -6.68 8.05
N TRP A 198 -9.30 -5.59 8.34
CA TRP A 198 -9.87 -4.75 7.30
C TRP A 198 -8.79 -3.84 6.74
N PRO A 199 -8.96 -3.24 5.55
CA PRO A 199 -8.01 -2.26 5.01
C PRO A 199 -7.60 -1.19 6.03
N VAL A 200 -8.56 -0.68 6.82
CA VAL A 200 -8.28 0.29 7.89
C VAL A 200 -7.46 -0.24 9.07
N GLY A 201 -7.49 -1.56 9.31
CA GLY A 201 -6.60 -2.25 10.24
C GLY A 201 -5.25 -2.63 9.63
N MET A 202 -5.16 -2.69 8.31
CA MET A 202 -3.94 -2.99 7.53
C MET A 202 -3.16 -1.72 7.16
N GLY A 203 -3.29 -0.67 7.96
CA GLY A 203 -2.56 0.59 7.76
C GLY A 203 -3.01 1.46 6.59
N PHE A 204 -4.19 1.23 6.00
CA PHE A 204 -4.81 2.16 5.04
C PHE A 204 -5.77 3.11 5.76
N GLU A 205 -5.42 4.38 5.87
CA GLU A 205 -6.20 5.36 6.63
C GLU A 205 -7.58 5.66 6.02
N TYR A 206 -7.73 5.45 4.71
CA TYR A 206 -9.02 5.52 4.03
C TYR A 206 -9.29 4.26 3.21
N PHE A 207 -10.51 3.74 3.29
CA PHE A 207 -10.98 2.65 2.44
C PHE A 207 -12.33 2.97 1.80
N TYR A 208 -12.45 2.68 0.51
CA TYR A 208 -13.74 2.68 -0.18
C TYR A 208 -13.83 1.50 -1.13
N GLY A 209 -14.77 0.59 -0.92
CA GLY A 209 -14.91 -0.58 -1.78
C GLY A 209 -15.60 -1.73 -1.07
N PHE A 210 -15.13 -2.95 -1.32
CA PHE A 210 -15.74 -4.16 -0.76
C PHE A 210 -14.70 -5.13 -0.21
N VAL A 211 -15.02 -5.75 0.92
CA VAL A 211 -14.10 -6.67 1.63
C VAL A 211 -14.19 -8.12 1.12
N GLY A 212 -15.26 -8.45 0.40
CA GLY A 212 -15.50 -9.76 -0.18
C GLY A 212 -14.61 -10.09 -1.37
N GLY A 213 -14.76 -11.32 -1.88
CA GLY A 213 -14.05 -11.80 -3.06
C GLY A 213 -14.68 -11.40 -4.39
N LEU A 214 -15.94 -11.00 -4.36
CA LEU A 214 -16.72 -10.59 -5.53
C LEU A 214 -17.84 -9.68 -5.05
N THR A 215 -18.36 -8.88 -5.96
CA THR A 215 -19.53 -8.01 -5.77
C THR A 215 -20.17 -7.75 -7.13
N ASP A 216 -21.44 -7.37 -7.14
CA ASP A 216 -22.14 -6.95 -8.35
C ASP A 216 -21.64 -5.54 -8.78
N GLN A 217 -21.39 -5.29 -10.07
CA GLN A 217 -20.87 -3.96 -10.48
C GLN A 217 -21.95 -2.87 -10.53
N TRP A 218 -23.22 -3.25 -10.46
CA TRP A 218 -24.40 -2.37 -10.54
C TRP A 218 -25.13 -2.28 -9.20
N TYR A 219 -25.13 -3.36 -8.41
CA TYR A 219 -25.69 -3.40 -7.05
C TYR A 219 -24.66 -3.91 -6.02
N PRO A 220 -23.49 -3.26 -5.88
CA PRO A 220 -22.44 -3.75 -5.00
C PRO A 220 -22.79 -3.62 -3.52
N THR A 221 -22.29 -4.55 -2.72
CA THR A 221 -22.11 -4.31 -1.28
C THR A 221 -20.86 -3.47 -1.06
N LEU A 222 -21.01 -2.25 -0.52
CA LEU A 222 -19.91 -1.32 -0.32
C LEU A 222 -19.71 -0.91 1.12
N TYR A 223 -18.47 -0.56 1.43
CA TYR A 223 -18.04 0.02 2.69
C TYR A 223 -17.19 1.25 2.43
N GLU A 224 -17.40 2.27 3.26
CA GLU A 224 -16.49 3.38 3.44
C GLU A 224 -15.90 3.26 4.85
N ASN A 225 -14.60 2.99 4.92
CA ASN A 225 -13.91 2.53 6.12
C ASN A 225 -14.56 1.25 6.67
N THR A 226 -15.23 1.33 7.81
CA THR A 226 -15.95 0.21 8.45
C THR A 226 -17.46 0.33 8.31
N ARG A 227 -17.95 1.41 7.68
CA ARG A 227 -19.37 1.72 7.58
C ARG A 227 -19.92 1.23 6.24
N PRO A 228 -21.03 0.49 6.23
CA PRO A 228 -21.69 0.11 4.98
C PRO A 228 -22.26 1.37 4.32
N VAL A 229 -22.14 1.44 3.00
CA VAL A 229 -22.64 2.56 2.20
C VAL A 229 -23.39 2.05 0.98
N GLU A 230 -24.40 2.80 0.59
CA GLU A 230 -25.10 2.57 -0.67
C GLU A 230 -24.35 3.24 -1.83
N PRO A 231 -24.43 2.68 -3.04
CA PRO A 231 -24.03 3.37 -4.25
C PRO A 231 -24.65 4.78 -4.34
N PRO A 232 -23.91 5.81 -4.81
CA PRO A 232 -24.43 7.16 -4.94
C PRO A 232 -25.52 7.31 -6.01
N LYS A 233 -25.70 6.30 -6.87
CA LYS A 233 -26.64 6.27 -7.99
C LYS A 233 -27.18 4.86 -8.18
N THR A 234 -28.37 4.73 -8.77
CA THR A 234 -28.88 3.44 -9.24
C THR A 234 -28.31 3.10 -10.63
N PRO A 235 -28.39 1.83 -11.06
CA PRO A 235 -28.02 1.45 -12.44
C PRO A 235 -28.76 2.23 -13.52
N GLU A 236 -30.03 2.55 -13.32
CA GLU A 236 -30.84 3.35 -14.24
C GLU A 236 -30.34 4.79 -14.34
N GLN A 237 -29.66 5.29 -13.31
CA GLN A 237 -28.98 6.58 -13.28
C GLN A 237 -27.54 6.51 -13.81
N GLY A 238 -27.15 5.37 -14.40
CA GLY A 238 -25.82 5.15 -14.99
C GLY A 238 -24.75 4.74 -13.99
N TYR A 239 -25.11 4.12 -12.87
CA TYR A 239 -24.13 3.60 -11.91
C TYR A 239 -23.30 2.46 -12.48
N HIS A 240 -22.00 2.49 -12.19
CA HIS A 240 -21.08 1.37 -12.39
C HIS A 240 -19.94 1.47 -11.38
N LEU A 241 -19.66 0.38 -10.66
CA LEU A 241 -18.68 0.34 -9.57
C LEU A 241 -17.28 0.79 -9.99
N THR A 242 -16.79 0.38 -11.16
CA THR A 242 -15.46 0.80 -11.65
C THR A 242 -15.32 2.32 -11.76
N THR A 243 -16.35 3.00 -12.28
CA THR A 243 -16.33 4.46 -12.43
C THR A 243 -16.40 5.14 -11.08
N ASP A 244 -17.27 4.66 -10.20
CA ASP A 244 -17.42 5.18 -8.83
C ASP A 244 -16.12 5.07 -8.02
N MET A 245 -15.46 3.90 -8.03
CA MET A 245 -14.16 3.73 -7.37
C MET A 245 -13.09 4.67 -7.94
N ALA A 246 -13.06 4.87 -9.27
CA ALA A 246 -12.12 5.79 -9.90
C ALA A 246 -12.39 7.24 -9.50
N ASP A 247 -13.65 7.68 -9.52
CA ASP A 247 -14.06 9.03 -9.13
C ASP A 247 -13.74 9.30 -7.64
N LYS A 248 -13.96 8.31 -6.77
CA LYS A 248 -13.59 8.37 -5.35
C LYS A 248 -12.07 8.50 -5.16
N ALA A 249 -11.29 7.70 -5.87
CA ALA A 249 -9.82 7.79 -5.83
C ALA A 249 -9.32 9.15 -6.31
N ILE A 250 -9.82 9.66 -7.44
CA ILE A 250 -9.47 10.97 -7.98
C ILE A 250 -9.82 12.08 -6.99
N THR A 251 -11.01 12.02 -6.39
CA THR A 251 -11.47 13.00 -5.40
C THR A 251 -10.59 12.99 -4.16
N TRP A 252 -10.28 11.81 -3.63
CA TRP A 252 -9.38 11.66 -2.48
C TRP A 252 -7.99 12.23 -2.77
N ILE A 253 -7.40 11.91 -3.93
CA ILE A 253 -6.09 12.46 -4.34
C ILE A 253 -6.13 13.99 -4.42
N LYS A 254 -7.20 14.59 -4.95
CA LYS A 254 -7.36 16.05 -4.99
C LYS A 254 -7.43 16.67 -3.60
N TYR A 255 -8.11 16.03 -2.64
CA TYR A 255 -8.16 16.52 -1.26
C TYR A 255 -6.81 16.42 -0.54
N GLN A 256 -5.97 15.44 -0.87
CA GLN A 256 -4.60 15.39 -0.33
C GLN A 256 -3.74 16.59 -0.77
N GLN A 257 -4.14 17.31 -1.82
CA GLN A 257 -3.44 18.49 -2.32
C GLN A 257 -4.05 19.80 -1.85
N SER A 258 -5.22 19.80 -1.18
CA SER A 258 -5.93 21.05 -0.85
C SER A 258 -5.40 21.80 0.37
N ILE A 259 -4.48 21.21 1.13
CA ILE A 259 -3.84 21.82 2.32
C ILE A 259 -2.33 22.11 2.04
N ALA A 260 -1.86 21.85 0.81
CA ALA A 260 -0.47 22.11 0.41
C ALA A 260 -0.27 23.53 -0.13
#